data_AF-H8KCQ5-F1
#
_entry.id   AF-H8KCQ5-F1
#
_cell.length_a   1.000
_cell.length_b   1.000
_cell.length_c   1.000
_cell.angle_alpha   90.00
_cell.angle_beta   90.00
_cell.angle_gamma   90.00
#
_symmetry.space_group_name_H-M   'P 1'
#
loop_
_entity.id
_entity.type
_entity.pdbx_description
1 polymer ?
#
loop_
_entity_poly.entity_id
_entity_poly.type
_entity_poly.pdbx_seq_one_letter_code
_entity_poly.pdbx_strand_id
1 'polypeptide(L)' 'MHNLTAEEYDAYIRAKLMEDAEEIALEEKCEKGKAERSIEIAKNLLLKDIDVNIIADSTGLTIEEELKAKIENSETS' A
#
# COMPACT_ATOMS: atom_id res chain seq x y z
N MET A 1 0.61 -43.91 7.66
CA MET A 1 0.89 -42.48 7.90
C MET A 1 2.39 -42.32 7.88
N HIS A 2 2.95 -41.56 6.93
CA HIS A 2 4.34 -41.14 7.03
C HIS A 2 4.40 -40.11 8.17
N ASN A 3 5.01 -40.49 9.29
CA ASN A 3 5.31 -39.54 10.34
C ASN A 3 6.50 -38.70 9.87
N LEU A 4 6.28 -37.40 9.70
CA LEU A 4 7.35 -36.43 9.54
C LEU A 4 8.29 -36.56 10.74
N THR A 5 9.58 -36.63 10.46
CA THR A 5 10.61 -36.47 11.48
C THR A 5 10.54 -35.06 12.07
N ALA A 6 11.10 -34.86 13.27
CA ALA A 6 11.12 -33.54 13.90
C ALA A 6 11.80 -32.48 13.00
N GLU A 7 12.81 -32.88 12.24
CA GLU A 7 13.53 -32.00 11.30
C GLU A 7 12.65 -31.61 10.10
N GLU A 8 11.91 -32.56 9.52
CA GLU A 8 11.01 -32.26 8.40
C GLU A 8 9.82 -31.40 8.85
N TYR A 9 9.32 -31.62 10.08
CA TYR A 9 8.28 -30.77 10.66
C TYR A 9 8.78 -29.35 10.92
N ASP A 10 9.99 -29.18 11.46
CA ASP A 10 10.59 -27.87 11.66
C ASP A 10 10.85 -27.15 10.33
N ALA A 11 11.34 -27.86 9.31
CA ALA A 11 11.50 -27.32 7.97
C ALA A 11 10.16 -26.87 7.37
N TYR A 12 9.10 -27.65 7.55
CA TYR A 12 7.74 -27.27 7.13
C TYR A 12 7.26 -25.99 7.81
N ILE A 13 7.44 -25.87 9.13
CA ILE A 13 7.04 -24.66 9.87
C ILE A 13 7.82 -23.43 9.37
N ARG A 14 9.13 -23.55 9.15
CA ARG A 14 9.93 -22.44 8.61
C ARG A 14 9.49 -22.05 7.21
N ALA A 15 9.20 -23.01 6.35
CA ALA A 15 8.70 -22.75 5.00
C ALA A 15 7.35 -22.02 5.04
N LYS A 16 6.43 -22.46 5.89
CA LYS A 16 5.12 -21.81 6.06
C LYS A 16 5.25 -20.37 6.57
N LEU A 17 6.08 -20.17 7.59
CA LEU A 17 6.34 -18.83 8.13
C LEU A 17 6.96 -17.88 7.09
N MET A 18 7.83 -18.40 6.23
CA MET A 18 8.44 -17.63 5.15
C MET A 18 7.42 -17.29 4.06
N GLU A 19 6.57 -18.25 3.66
CA GLU A 19 5.47 -18.01 2.72
C GLU A 19 4.52 -16.92 3.24
N ASP A 20 4.07 -17.04 4.49
CA ASP A 20 3.15 -16.06 5.10
C ASP A 20 3.81 -14.67 5.18
N ALA A 21 5.10 -14.59 5.50
CA ALA A 21 5.83 -13.33 5.54
C ALA A 21 5.99 -12.69 4.14
N GLU A 22 6.21 -13.50 3.10
CA GLU A 22 6.26 -13.02 1.71
C GLU A 22 4.91 -12.50 1.24
N GLU A 23 3.81 -13.19 1.58
CA GLU A 23 2.44 -12.78 1.25
C GLU A 23 2.11 -11.41 1.89
N ILE A 24 2.35 -11.26 3.19
CA ILE A 24 2.14 -10.00 3.91
C ILE A 24 2.96 -8.88 3.30
N ALA A 25 4.26 -9.11 3.05
CA ALA A 25 5.14 -8.10 2.48
C ALA A 25 4.73 -7.68 1.05
N LEU A 26 4.15 -8.61 0.27
CA LEU A 26 3.64 -8.32 -1.06
C LEU A 26 2.35 -7.48 -0.98
N GLU A 27 1.44 -7.84 -0.07
CA GLU A 27 0.20 -7.10 0.16
C GLU A 27 0.48 -5.66 0.60
N GLU A 28 1.37 -5.46 1.58
CA GLU A 28 1.79 -4.14 2.05
C GLU A 28 2.37 -3.28 0.92
N LYS A 29 3.23 -3.87 0.07
CA LYS A 29 3.81 -3.17 -1.09
C LYS A 29 2.74 -2.81 -2.12
N CYS A 30 1.77 -3.69 -2.34
CA CYS A 30 0.67 -3.44 -3.26
C CYS A 30 -0.21 -2.29 -2.78
N GLU A 31 -0.62 -2.31 -1.51
CA GLU A 31 -1.43 -1.24 -0.91
C GLU A 31 -0.69 0.09 -0.89
N LYS A 32 0.61 0.08 -0.56
CA LYS A 32 1.46 1.28 -0.67
C LYS A 32 1.49 1.83 -2.10
N GLY A 33 1.68 0.97 -3.10
CA GLY A 33 1.68 1.40 -4.51
C GLY A 33 0.33 1.96 -4.97
N LYS A 34 -0.80 1.40 -4.51
CA LYS A 34 -2.14 1.94 -4.78
C LYS A 34 -2.33 3.32 -4.14
N ALA A 35 -1.86 3.50 -2.91
CA ALA A 35 -1.91 4.78 -2.22
C ALA A 35 -1.06 5.83 -2.93
N GLU A 36 0.19 5.50 -3.29
CA GLU A 36 1.10 6.36 -4.07
C GLU A 36 0.48 6.80 -5.40
N ARG A 37 -0.08 5.85 -6.16
CA ARG A 37 -0.78 6.16 -7.41
C ARG A 37 -1.98 7.06 -7.21
N SER A 38 -2.78 6.84 -6.17
CA SER A 38 -3.96 7.65 -5.88
C SER A 38 -3.58 9.10 -5.54
N ILE A 39 -2.47 9.29 -4.81
CA ILE A 39 -1.88 10.61 -4.54
C ILE A 39 -1.41 11.28 -5.83
N GLU A 40 -0.71 10.57 -6.71
CA GLU A 40 -0.23 11.12 -7.99
C GLU A 40 -1.41 11.61 -8.86
N ILE A 41 -2.48 10.81 -8.94
CA ILE A 41 -3.70 11.20 -9.65
C ILE A 41 -4.31 12.45 -9.02
N ALA A 42 -4.44 12.50 -7.70
CA ALA A 42 -4.99 13.66 -7.01
C ALA A 42 -4.18 14.94 -7.27
N LYS A 43 -2.84 14.86 -7.22
CA LYS A 43 -1.94 15.99 -7.55
C LYS A 43 -2.18 16.48 -8.99
N ASN A 44 -2.24 15.56 -9.94
CA ASN A 44 -2.46 15.89 -11.35
C ASN A 44 -3.84 16.53 -11.60
N LEU A 45 -4.87 16.13 -10.85
CA LEU A 45 -6.21 16.72 -10.97
C LEU A 45 -6.29 18.09 -10.30
N LEU A 46 -5.64 18.29 -9.15
CA LEU A 46 -5.54 19.61 -8.50
C LEU A 46 -4.81 20.62 -9.40
N LEU A 47 -3.72 20.22 -10.06
CA LEU A 47 -3.02 21.07 -11.04
C LEU A 47 -3.89 21.48 -12.24
N LYS A 48 -4.99 20.76 -12.48
CA LYS A 48 -5.97 21.05 -13.54
C LYS A 48 -7.20 21.82 -13.02
N ASP A 49 -7.15 22.30 -11.77
CA ASP A 49 -8.21 23.07 -11.14
C ASP A 49 -9.55 22.31 -11.05
N ILE A 50 -9.46 20.98 -10.85
CA ILE A 50 -10.64 20.13 -10.63
C ILE A 50 -11.12 20.26 -9.18
N ASP A 51 -12.43 20.27 -8.98
CA ASP A 51 -13.06 20.37 -7.66
C ASP A 51 -12.60 19.26 -6.70
N VAL A 52 -12.27 19.62 -5.47
CA VAL A 52 -11.67 18.72 -4.48
C VAL A 52 -12.59 17.55 -4.11
N ASN A 53 -13.91 17.73 -4.16
CA ASN A 53 -14.86 16.65 -3.87
C ASN A 53 -14.83 15.62 -5.00
N ILE A 54 -14.74 16.06 -6.26
CA ILE A 54 -14.60 15.18 -7.42
C ILE A 54 -13.28 14.39 -7.34
N ILE A 55 -12.20 15.03 -6.88
CA ILE A 55 -10.90 14.38 -6.70
C ILE A 55 -10.99 13.29 -5.62
N ALA A 56 -11.60 13.58 -4.48
CA ALA A 56 -11.79 12.60 -3.42
C ALA A 56 -12.66 11.42 -3.85
N ASP A 57 -13.77 11.68 -4.53
CA ASP A 57 -14.63 10.62 -5.09
C ASP A 57 -13.86 9.73 -6.09
N SER A 58 -12.98 10.34 -6.89
CA SER A 58 -12.20 9.63 -7.93
C SER A 58 -11.00 8.86 -7.39
N THR A 59 -10.46 9.25 -6.23
CA THR A 59 -9.22 8.69 -5.68
C THR A 59 -9.43 7.92 -4.38
N GLY A 60 -10.61 8.02 -3.76
CA GLY A 60 -10.91 7.41 -2.47
C GLY A 60 -10.18 8.05 -1.28
N LEU A 61 -9.53 9.20 -1.47
CA LEU A 61 -8.84 9.94 -0.41
C LEU A 61 -9.84 10.78 0.39
N THR A 62 -9.74 10.76 1.72
CA THR A 62 -10.60 11.60 2.58
C THR A 62 -10.17 13.06 2.50
N ILE A 63 -11.14 13.95 2.27
CA ILE A 63 -10.95 15.34 1.82
C ILE A 63 -10.20 16.19 2.87
N GLU A 64 -9.35 17.06 2.33
CA GLU A 64 -8.60 18.17 2.94
C GLU A 64 -7.24 17.89 3.60
N GLU A 65 -7.16 17.18 4.72
CA GLU A 65 -5.89 17.12 5.48
C GLU A 65 -4.82 16.28 4.77
N GLU A 66 -5.20 15.18 4.11
CA GLU A 66 -4.26 14.31 3.39
C GLU A 66 -3.79 14.89 2.05
N LEU A 67 -4.66 15.67 1.39
CA LEU A 67 -4.36 16.35 0.13
C LEU A 67 -3.41 17.53 0.37
N LYS A 68 -3.63 18.35 1.42
CA LYS A 68 -2.74 19.46 1.78
C LYS A 68 -1.38 18.99 2.32
N ALA A 69 -1.36 18.03 3.24
CA ALA A 69 -0.11 17.56 3.87
C ALA A 69 0.87 16.88 2.90
N LYS A 70 0.40 16.31 1.78
CA LYS A 70 1.23 15.64 0.77
C LYS A 70 1.71 16.56 -0.37
N ILE A 71 1.20 17.78 -0.44
CA ILE A 71 1.66 18.82 -1.39
C ILE A 71 2.80 19.64 -0.75
N GLU A 72 2.67 20.02 0.53
CA GLU A 72 3.72 20.78 1.25
C GLU A 72 5.03 19.98 1.44
N ASN A 73 4.95 18.65 1.58
CA ASN A 73 6.14 17.79 1.67
C ASN A 73 6.84 17.53 0.31
N SER A 74 6.27 17.97 -0.82
CA SER A 74 6.94 17.87 -2.14
C SER A 74 7.71 19.13 -2.55
N GLU A 75 7.67 20.20 -1.76
CA GLU A 75 8.49 21.40 -1.99
C GLU A 75 9.81 21.40 -1.18
N THR A 76 10.07 20.38 -0.36
CA THR A 76 11.18 20.37 0.60
C THR A 76 12.17 19.19 0.45
N SER A 77 12.21 18.50 -0.69
CA SER A 77 13.22 17.46 -0.93
C SER A 77 13.88 17.54 -2.30
#